data_AF-A0A0X3NXI7-F1
#
_entry.id   AF-A0A0X3NXI7-F1
#
_cell.length_a   1.000
_cell.length_b   1.000
_cell.length_c   1.000
_cell.angle_alpha   90.00
_cell.angle_beta   90.00
_cell.angle_gamma   90.00
#
_symmetry.space_group_name_H-M   'P 1'
#
loop_
_entity.id
_entity.type
_entity.pdbx_description
1 polymer ?
#
loop_
_entity_poly.entity_id
_entity_poly.type
_entity_poly.pdbx_seq_one_letter_code
_entity_poly.pdbx_strand_id
1 'polypeptide(L)'
;MTSNSGGRTCSDLELTEFVGIRAGYELLNRKYRKNHKELEKANARFTRSLETLESLDGFGKAKIFIDNVLNEVCGFKRKADEYFSEEMELVAACKRRIEHLKEVSELEGKSLCGPLSVDNPLRSAGMAGSVIFENPGSVRETRDEVSRLNPPVLNSHLQPLTPPEQRVFIARFHRLLADHLFCLGHYRSALSLAKSSSAGCLCLTDIYEEAIVISEALLRGDTCPAHQWIQEANYKLKKSECFF
;
A
#
# COMPACT_ATOMS: atom_id res chain seq x y z
N MET A 1 13.26 -38.80 19.75
CA MET A 1 13.33 -37.44 20.31
C MET A 1 12.76 -36.51 19.27
N THR A 2 11.47 -36.20 19.37
CA THR A 2 10.73 -35.36 18.42
C THR A 2 10.97 -33.90 18.79
N SER A 3 11.73 -33.20 17.97
CA SER A 3 11.98 -31.76 18.08
C SER A 3 10.66 -31.02 17.82
N ASN A 4 10.07 -30.49 18.89
CA ASN A 4 8.89 -29.63 18.82
C ASN A 4 9.31 -28.29 18.22
N SER A 5 9.13 -28.10 16.91
CA SER A 5 9.34 -26.81 16.25
C SER A 5 8.17 -25.90 16.61
N GLY A 6 8.35 -25.08 17.66
CA GLY A 6 7.41 -24.02 18.00
C GLY A 6 7.26 -23.07 16.81
N GLY A 7 6.13 -23.15 16.11
CA GLY A 7 5.79 -22.19 15.05
C GLY A 7 5.65 -20.80 15.65
N ARG A 8 6.40 -19.83 15.14
CA ARG A 8 6.26 -18.43 15.56
C ARG A 8 4.87 -17.93 15.12
N THR A 9 4.05 -17.52 16.07
CA THR A 9 2.79 -16.82 15.81
C THR A 9 3.09 -15.42 15.30
N CYS A 10 2.55 -15.05 14.13
CA CYS A 10 2.62 -13.69 13.62
C CYS A 10 1.78 -12.78 14.51
N SER A 11 2.35 -11.67 14.98
CA SER A 11 1.64 -10.68 15.78
C SER A 11 0.65 -9.88 14.94
N ASP A 12 -0.42 -9.37 15.56
CA ASP A 12 -1.40 -8.49 14.89
C ASP A 12 -0.75 -7.24 14.30
N LEU A 13 0.34 -6.78 14.91
CA LEU A 13 1.15 -5.67 14.42
C LEU A 13 1.83 -6.03 13.10
N GLU A 14 2.54 -7.16 13.05
CA GLU A 14 3.19 -7.66 11.83
C GLU A 14 2.18 -7.91 10.70
N LEU A 15 0.99 -8.45 11.03
CA LEU A 15 -0.09 -8.62 10.07
C LEU A 15 -0.56 -7.28 9.50
N THR A 16 -0.79 -6.28 10.35
CA THR A 16 -1.20 -4.93 9.91
C THR A 16 -0.15 -4.31 8.98
N GLU A 17 1.13 -4.51 9.26
CA GLU A 17 2.22 -4.01 8.42
C GLU A 17 2.29 -4.69 7.08
N PHE A 18 2.18 -6.02 7.07
CA PHE A 18 2.11 -6.81 5.86
C PHE A 18 0.94 -6.38 4.97
N VAL A 19 -0.26 -6.26 5.55
CA VAL A 19 -1.46 -5.81 4.82
C VAL A 19 -1.27 -4.42 4.23
N GLY A 20 -0.68 -3.48 4.98
CA GLY A 20 -0.40 -2.13 4.49
C GLY A 20 0.56 -2.09 3.30
N ILE A 21 1.67 -2.84 3.35
CA ILE A 21 2.60 -2.94 2.22
C ILE A 21 1.92 -3.60 1.02
N ARG A 22 1.20 -4.69 1.26
CA ARG A 22 0.50 -5.44 0.23
C ARG A 22 -0.51 -4.56 -0.51
N ALA A 23 -1.28 -3.76 0.22
CA ALA A 23 -2.22 -2.82 -0.38
C ALA A 23 -1.53 -1.80 -1.31
N GLY A 24 -0.39 -1.23 -0.89
CA GLY A 24 0.39 -0.33 -1.73
C GLY A 24 0.93 -1.00 -3.00
N TYR A 25 1.43 -2.23 -2.88
CA TYR A 25 1.89 -3.02 -4.03
C TYR A 25 0.75 -3.40 -4.98
N GLU A 26 -0.40 -3.83 -4.46
CA GLU A 26 -1.57 -4.18 -5.26
C GLU A 26 -2.10 -2.98 -6.03
N LEU A 27 -2.07 -1.79 -5.43
CA LEU A 27 -2.39 -0.53 -6.11
C LEU A 27 -1.42 -0.24 -7.25
N LEU A 28 -0.12 -0.31 -7.00
CA LEU A 28 0.93 -0.15 -8.02
C LEU A 28 0.71 -1.12 -9.17
N ASN A 29 0.59 -2.41 -8.88
CA ASN A 29 0.43 -3.46 -9.88
C ASN A 29 -0.87 -3.27 -10.69
N ARG A 30 -1.97 -2.87 -10.04
CA ARG A 30 -3.23 -2.57 -10.71
C ARG A 30 -3.08 -1.39 -11.68
N LYS A 31 -2.41 -0.31 -11.26
CA LYS A 31 -2.19 0.89 -12.07
C LYS A 31 -1.26 0.59 -13.24
N TYR A 32 -0.12 -0.06 -13.00
CA TYR A 32 0.82 -0.50 -14.03
C TYR A 32 0.14 -1.33 -15.12
N ARG A 33 -0.62 -2.38 -14.76
CA ARG A 33 -1.31 -3.23 -15.74
C ARG A 33 -2.34 -2.44 -16.56
N LYS A 34 -3.06 -1.50 -15.92
CA LYS A 34 -4.03 -0.65 -16.60
C LYS A 34 -3.32 0.27 -17.60
N ASN A 35 -2.31 1.00 -17.14
CA ASN A 35 -1.59 1.99 -17.92
C ASN A 35 -0.86 1.33 -19.10
N HIS A 36 -0.18 0.21 -18.88
CA HIS A 36 0.43 -0.60 -19.93
C HIS A 36 -0.60 -1.04 -21.00
N LYS A 37 -1.79 -1.51 -20.59
CA LYS A 37 -2.85 -1.87 -21.54
C LYS A 37 -3.36 -0.69 -22.36
N GLU A 38 -3.48 0.49 -21.77
CA GLU A 38 -3.88 1.69 -22.51
C GLU A 38 -2.78 2.17 -23.46
N LEU A 39 -1.51 2.05 -23.07
CA LEU A 39 -0.35 2.34 -23.91
C LEU A 39 -0.32 1.43 -25.14
N GLU A 40 -0.47 0.12 -24.96
CA GLU A 40 -0.51 -0.86 -26.06
C GLU A 40 -1.64 -0.58 -27.06
N LYS A 41 -2.83 -0.22 -26.57
CA LYS A 41 -3.94 0.17 -27.45
C LYS A 41 -3.67 1.45 -28.23
N ALA A 42 -3.00 2.42 -27.62
CA ALA A 42 -2.66 3.68 -28.27
C ALA A 42 -1.56 3.45 -29.32
N ASN A 43 -0.56 2.63 -29.00
CA ASN A 43 0.48 2.20 -29.93
C ASN A 43 -0.13 1.45 -31.13
N ALA A 44 -1.04 0.49 -30.90
CA ALA A 44 -1.73 -0.21 -31.98
C ALA A 44 -2.60 0.71 -32.85
N ARG A 45 -3.17 1.79 -32.28
CA ARG A 45 -3.89 2.81 -33.06
C ARG A 45 -2.91 3.59 -33.95
N PHE A 46 -1.81 4.02 -33.37
CA PHE A 46 -0.75 4.73 -34.08
C PHE A 46 -0.14 3.91 -35.22
N THR A 47 0.14 2.61 -35.01
CA THR A 47 0.64 1.71 -36.06
C THR A 47 -0.33 1.60 -37.24
N ARG A 48 -1.65 1.48 -36.98
CA ARG A 48 -2.65 1.48 -38.06
C ARG A 48 -2.71 2.80 -38.80
N SER A 49 -2.56 3.93 -38.11
CA SER A 49 -2.46 5.24 -38.76
C SER A 49 -1.24 5.25 -39.71
N LEU A 50 -0.08 4.74 -39.28
CA LEU A 50 1.11 4.64 -40.13
C LEU A 50 0.93 3.75 -41.36
N GLU A 51 0.20 2.64 -41.28
CA GLU A 51 -0.08 1.77 -42.44
C GLU A 51 -0.83 2.52 -43.57
N THR A 52 -1.64 3.53 -43.22
CA THR A 52 -2.34 4.33 -44.25
C THR A 52 -1.41 5.21 -45.08
N LEU A 53 -0.19 5.50 -44.60
CA LEU A 53 0.82 6.31 -45.29
C LEU A 53 1.19 5.74 -46.66
N GLU A 54 1.28 4.41 -46.77
CA GLU A 54 1.70 3.71 -48.00
C GLU A 54 0.69 3.89 -49.14
N SER A 55 -0.54 4.29 -48.83
CA SER A 55 -1.64 4.47 -49.79
C SER A 55 -1.92 5.93 -50.18
N LEU A 56 -1.12 6.89 -49.69
CA LEU A 56 -1.42 8.31 -49.88
C LEU A 56 -0.91 8.86 -51.21
N ASP A 57 -1.86 9.16 -52.11
CA ASP A 57 -1.58 9.91 -53.33
C ASP A 57 -1.84 11.41 -53.18
N GLY A 58 -0.78 12.20 -53.35
CA GLY A 58 -0.84 13.66 -53.46
C GLY A 58 -0.40 14.43 -52.21
N PHE A 59 0.31 15.54 -52.44
CA PHE A 59 0.94 16.37 -51.40
C PHE A 59 -0.03 16.89 -50.34
N GLY A 60 -1.25 17.28 -50.74
CA GLY A 60 -2.26 17.78 -49.79
C GLY A 60 -2.70 16.74 -48.76
N LYS A 61 -2.88 15.47 -49.17
CA LYS A 61 -3.24 14.37 -48.28
C LYS A 61 -2.06 14.00 -47.36
N ALA A 62 -0.84 14.00 -47.90
CA ALA A 62 0.37 13.76 -47.12
C ALA A 62 0.57 14.79 -46.00
N LYS A 63 0.33 16.08 -46.27
CA LYS A 63 0.41 17.13 -45.25
C LYS A 63 -0.59 16.91 -44.11
N ILE A 64 -1.86 16.67 -44.43
CA ILE A 64 -2.91 16.41 -43.43
C ILE A 64 -2.58 15.16 -42.61
N PHE A 65 -2.06 14.12 -43.25
CA PHE A 65 -1.62 12.91 -42.58
C PHE A 65 -0.50 13.18 -41.56
N ILE A 66 0.54 13.91 -41.95
CA ILE A 66 1.64 14.27 -41.05
C ILE A 66 1.12 15.07 -39.84
N ASP A 67 0.21 16.03 -40.06
CA ASP A 67 -0.41 16.80 -38.96
C ASP A 67 -1.19 15.88 -38.00
N ASN A 68 -1.92 14.89 -38.52
CA ASN A 68 -2.64 13.91 -37.70
C ASN A 68 -1.69 13.00 -36.90
N VAL A 69 -0.65 12.46 -37.55
CA VAL A 69 0.39 11.64 -36.92
C VAL A 69 1.10 12.43 -35.82
N LEU A 70 1.42 13.70 -36.07
CA LEU A 70 2.03 14.58 -35.08
C LEU A 70 1.12 14.76 -33.86
N ASN A 71 -0.17 15.00 -34.08
CA ASN A 71 -1.16 15.11 -33.01
C ASN A 71 -1.28 13.81 -32.20
N GLU A 72 -1.29 12.65 -32.87
CA GLU A 72 -1.32 11.33 -32.21
C GLU A 72 -0.06 11.08 -31.38
N VAL A 73 1.14 11.33 -31.92
CA VAL A 73 2.41 11.17 -31.20
C VAL A 73 2.48 12.11 -29.99
N CYS A 74 2.08 13.37 -30.15
CA CYS A 74 2.05 14.33 -29.04
C CYS A 74 1.04 13.91 -27.96
N GLY A 75 -0.13 13.41 -28.34
CA GLY A 75 -1.13 12.87 -27.41
C GLY A 75 -0.63 11.62 -26.68
N PHE A 76 -0.03 10.69 -27.41
CA PHE A 76 0.57 9.47 -26.87
C PHE A 76 1.69 9.77 -25.87
N LYS A 77 2.63 10.65 -26.24
CA LYS A 77 3.70 11.11 -25.35
C LYS A 77 3.14 11.68 -24.05
N ARG A 78 2.19 12.62 -24.13
CA ARG A 78 1.58 13.22 -22.95
C ARG A 78 0.96 12.18 -22.01
N LYS A 79 0.29 11.18 -22.58
CA LYS A 79 -0.32 10.10 -21.79
C LYS A 79 0.73 9.16 -21.19
N ALA A 80 1.79 8.84 -21.93
CA ALA A 80 2.90 8.04 -21.44
C ALA A 80 3.62 8.73 -20.26
N ASP A 81 3.84 10.04 -20.35
CA ASP A 81 4.44 10.84 -19.27
C ASP A 81 3.54 10.83 -18.02
N GLU A 82 2.21 10.99 -18.18
CA GLU A 82 1.24 10.92 -17.07
C GLU A 82 1.25 9.54 -16.39
N TYR A 83 1.24 8.45 -17.16
CA TYR A 83 1.31 7.09 -16.64
C TYR A 83 2.63 6.80 -15.93
N PHE A 84 3.74 7.27 -16.50
CA PHE A 84 5.07 7.11 -15.89
C PHE A 84 5.17 7.85 -14.56
N SER A 85 4.73 9.11 -14.50
CA SER A 85 4.71 9.89 -13.25
C SER A 85 3.87 9.21 -12.17
N GLU A 86 2.65 8.77 -12.50
CA GLU A 86 1.76 8.06 -11.58
C GLU A 86 2.41 6.77 -11.03
N GLU A 87 3.02 5.97 -11.91
CA GLU A 87 3.72 4.73 -11.51
C GLU A 87 4.95 5.01 -10.65
N MET A 88 5.72 6.05 -10.96
CA MET A 88 6.89 6.45 -10.19
C MET A 88 6.55 6.92 -8.79
N GLU A 89 5.44 7.64 -8.61
CA GLU A 89 4.95 8.04 -7.30
C GLU A 89 4.58 6.82 -6.44
N LEU A 90 3.88 5.84 -7.02
CA LEU A 90 3.48 4.61 -6.35
C LEU A 90 4.70 3.73 -5.97
N VAL A 91 5.69 3.62 -6.86
CA VAL A 91 6.96 2.94 -6.57
C VAL A 91 7.70 3.65 -5.44
N ALA A 92 7.79 4.98 -5.48
CA ALA A 92 8.43 5.76 -4.44
C ALA A 92 7.73 5.57 -3.07
N ALA A 93 6.39 5.56 -3.04
CA ALA A 93 5.62 5.28 -1.84
C ALA A 93 5.92 3.87 -1.27
N CYS A 94 5.94 2.84 -2.12
CA CYS A 94 6.30 1.48 -1.71
C CYS A 94 7.73 1.41 -1.14
N LYS A 95 8.70 2.08 -1.80
CA LYS A 95 10.09 2.13 -1.33
C LYS A 95 10.21 2.81 0.03
N ARG A 96 9.59 3.98 0.22
CA ARG A 96 9.55 4.69 1.51
C ARG A 96 9.02 3.79 2.62
N ARG A 97 7.96 3.02 2.34
CA ARG A 97 7.36 2.12 3.31
C ARG A 97 8.27 0.95 3.68
N ILE A 98 8.93 0.33 2.69
CA ILE A 98 9.89 -0.76 2.92
C ILE A 98 11.11 -0.26 3.70
N GLU A 99 11.65 0.90 3.34
CA GLU A 99 12.79 1.51 4.00
C GLU A 99 12.48 1.83 5.47
N HIS A 100 11.31 2.43 5.73
CA HIS A 100 10.84 2.67 7.10
C HIS A 100 10.73 1.38 7.93
N LEU A 101 10.23 0.29 7.35
CA LEU A 101 10.12 -0.99 8.07
C LEU A 101 11.48 -1.67 8.29
N LYS A 102 12.44 -1.46 7.38
CA LYS A 102 13.83 -1.88 7.59
C LYS A 102 14.45 -1.13 8.76
N GLU A 103 14.29 0.20 8.80
CA GLU A 103 14.74 1.03 9.93
C GLU A 103 14.14 0.54 11.25
N VAL A 104 12.82 0.32 11.29
CA VAL A 104 12.13 -0.25 12.46
C VAL A 104 12.75 -1.58 12.88
N SER A 105 12.94 -2.52 11.94
CA SER A 105 13.51 -3.84 12.22
C SER A 105 14.96 -3.77 12.74
N GLU A 106 15.77 -2.87 12.20
CA GLU A 106 17.14 -2.64 12.69
C GLU A 106 17.15 -2.08 14.12
N LEU A 107 16.24 -1.16 14.43
CA LEU A 107 16.12 -0.56 15.76
C LEU A 107 15.57 -1.55 16.80
N GLU A 108 14.57 -2.36 16.44
CA GLU A 108 14.07 -3.44 17.29
C GLU A 108 15.15 -4.51 17.52
N GLY A 109 15.92 -4.87 16.48
CA GLY A 109 17.05 -5.78 16.58
C GLY A 109 18.18 -5.25 17.48
N LYS A 110 18.44 -3.93 17.45
CA LYS A 110 19.38 -3.27 18.37
C LYS A 110 18.85 -3.23 19.81
N SER A 111 17.54 -2.98 20.00
CA SER A 111 16.90 -2.95 21.33
C SER A 111 16.86 -4.33 22.00
N LEU A 112 16.88 -5.42 21.24
CA LEU A 112 16.95 -6.80 21.75
C LEU A 112 18.40 -7.28 21.96
N CYS A 113 19.40 -6.51 21.51
CA CYS A 113 20.82 -6.78 21.74
C CYS A 113 21.33 -5.97 22.94
N GLY A 114 20.66 -6.10 24.10
CA GLY A 114 21.31 -5.86 25.39
C GLY A 114 22.24 -7.03 25.72
N PRO A 115 23.34 -6.84 26.45
CA PRO A 115 24.22 -7.95 26.78
C PRO A 115 23.45 -8.90 27.70
N LEU A 116 23.04 -10.07 27.18
CA LEU A 116 22.91 -11.36 27.85
C LEU A 116 22.10 -12.35 26.98
N SER A 117 22.82 -13.19 26.23
CA SER A 117 22.68 -14.65 26.15
C SER A 117 23.28 -15.15 24.82
N VAL A 118 24.31 -15.99 24.93
CA VAL A 118 25.17 -16.46 23.84
C VAL A 118 24.48 -17.55 22.98
N ASP A 119 23.24 -17.91 23.28
CA ASP A 119 22.55 -19.03 22.63
C ASP A 119 21.25 -18.58 21.97
N ASN A 120 21.35 -17.91 20.82
CA ASN A 120 20.17 -17.75 19.96
C ASN A 120 20.46 -18.21 18.53
N PRO A 121 20.25 -19.51 18.21
CA PRO A 121 20.48 -20.06 16.89
C PRO A 121 19.30 -19.72 15.96
N LEU A 122 19.08 -18.45 15.66
CA LEU A 122 17.96 -17.99 14.83
C LEU A 122 18.42 -17.06 13.71
N ARG A 123 19.43 -17.49 12.95
CA ARG A 123 19.86 -16.80 11.74
C ARG A 123 19.94 -17.70 10.49
N SER A 124 19.09 -18.73 10.39
CA SER A 124 19.00 -19.47 9.14
C SER A 124 17.65 -20.16 8.91
N ALA A 125 17.33 -20.29 7.64
CA ALA A 125 16.21 -21.00 7.01
C ALA A 125 14.87 -20.26 6.96
N GLY A 126 14.59 -19.70 5.78
CA GLY A 126 13.22 -19.51 5.33
C GLY A 126 12.55 -20.85 5.03
N MET A 127 11.23 -20.89 5.17
CA MET A 127 10.30 -21.69 4.36
C MET A 127 8.87 -21.34 4.75
N ALA A 128 8.01 -21.33 3.73
CA ALA A 128 6.59 -21.01 3.78
C ALA A 128 5.74 -22.20 4.28
N GLY A 129 4.49 -21.89 4.68
CA GLY A 129 3.37 -22.85 4.58
C GLY A 129 2.46 -22.95 5.82
N SER A 130 1.19 -22.55 5.65
CA SER A 130 -0.08 -23.22 6.02
C SER A 130 -0.13 -24.12 7.27
N VAL A 131 -1.16 -24.13 8.15
CA VAL A 131 -2.57 -24.49 7.92
C VAL A 131 -3.39 -24.15 9.20
N ILE A 132 -4.67 -23.84 8.98
CA ILE A 132 -5.78 -23.64 9.94
C ILE A 132 -6.21 -24.96 10.63
N PHE A 133 -6.44 -24.99 11.94
CA PHE A 133 -7.59 -25.71 12.52
C PHE A 133 -7.97 -25.21 13.93
N GLU A 134 -9.28 -25.18 14.18
CA GLU A 134 -9.95 -24.69 15.37
C GLU A 134 -10.16 -25.76 16.48
N ASN A 135 -10.07 -25.31 17.75
CA ASN A 135 -10.88 -25.63 18.95
C ASN A 135 -10.87 -27.05 19.59
N PRO A 136 -11.50 -27.27 20.79
CA PRO A 136 -11.62 -26.48 22.03
C PRO A 136 -11.17 -27.27 23.30
N GLY A 137 -11.01 -26.58 24.44
CA GLY A 137 -11.38 -27.15 25.75
C GLY A 137 -10.29 -27.16 26.84
N SER A 138 -10.50 -26.36 27.88
CA SER A 138 -10.56 -26.80 29.29
C SER A 138 -10.61 -25.57 30.20
N VAL A 139 -11.83 -25.19 30.56
CA VAL A 139 -12.15 -24.27 31.65
C VAL A 139 -11.62 -24.85 32.96
N ARG A 140 -10.85 -24.07 33.73
CA ARG A 140 -10.81 -24.20 35.19
C ARG A 140 -10.71 -22.82 35.82
N GLU A 141 -11.82 -22.42 36.42
CA GLU A 141 -11.94 -21.34 37.38
C GLU A 141 -11.12 -21.66 38.64
N THR A 142 -10.33 -20.70 39.10
CA THR A 142 -10.06 -20.53 40.53
C THR A 142 -10.15 -19.03 40.82
N ARG A 143 -11.21 -18.70 41.56
CA ARG A 143 -11.44 -17.40 42.20
C ARG A 143 -10.46 -17.21 43.37
N ASP A 144 -10.26 -15.93 43.67
CA ASP A 144 -9.79 -15.35 44.93
C ASP A 144 -8.29 -15.44 45.26
N GLU A 145 -7.53 -14.46 44.74
CA GLU A 145 -6.47 -13.78 45.50
C GLU A 145 -6.31 -12.33 44.98
N VAL A 146 -7.31 -11.48 45.29
CA VAL A 146 -7.15 -10.02 45.21
C VAL A 146 -6.40 -9.58 46.45
N SER A 147 -5.07 -9.53 46.37
CA SER A 147 -4.25 -8.71 47.26
C SER A 147 -2.81 -8.57 46.74
N ARG A 148 -2.46 -7.31 46.43
CA ARG A 148 -1.08 -6.78 46.33
C ARG A 148 -0.25 -7.23 45.12
N LEU A 149 -0.70 -6.85 43.93
CA LEU A 149 0.26 -6.58 42.85
C LEU A 149 0.83 -5.17 43.08
N ASN A 150 2.10 -5.10 43.50
CA ASN A 150 2.87 -3.87 43.35
C ASN A 150 2.76 -3.39 41.90
N PRO A 151 2.68 -2.07 41.63
CA PRO A 151 2.78 -1.59 40.26
C PRO A 151 4.06 -2.17 39.65
N PRO A 152 4.03 -2.71 38.41
CA PRO A 152 5.22 -3.25 37.79
C PRO A 152 6.28 -2.16 37.81
N VAL A 153 7.37 -2.42 38.53
CA VAL A 153 8.52 -1.53 38.57
C VAL A 153 8.96 -1.38 37.13
N LEU A 154 8.74 -0.18 36.57
CA LEU A 154 9.16 0.14 35.21
C LEU A 154 10.68 -0.08 35.18
N ASN A 155 11.12 -1.14 34.51
CA ASN A 155 12.53 -1.52 34.44
C ASN A 155 13.35 -0.28 34.06
N SER A 156 14.13 0.23 35.00
CA SER A 156 15.03 1.38 34.87
C SER A 156 16.22 1.12 33.94
N HIS A 157 16.18 0.02 33.17
CA HIS A 157 17.26 -0.45 32.31
C HIS A 157 17.02 -0.26 30.81
N LEU A 158 15.90 0.34 30.39
CA LEU A 158 15.72 0.78 29.01
C LEU A 158 16.51 2.07 28.82
N GLN A 159 17.62 2.02 28.06
CA GLN A 159 18.26 3.24 27.61
C GLN A 159 17.23 4.10 26.87
N PRO A 160 17.13 5.41 27.17
CA PRO A 160 16.21 6.28 26.46
C PRO A 160 16.50 6.22 24.95
N LEU A 161 15.47 5.96 24.15
CA LEU A 161 15.55 6.01 22.69
C LEU A 161 16.19 7.33 22.27
N THR A 162 17.16 7.25 21.36
CA THR A 162 17.78 8.45 20.78
C THR A 162 16.73 9.24 19.99
N PRO A 163 16.87 10.57 19.83
CA PRO A 163 15.90 11.37 19.08
C PRO A 163 15.61 10.86 17.65
N PRO A 164 16.57 10.31 16.89
CA PRO A 164 16.30 9.66 15.61
C PRO A 164 15.41 8.41 15.73
N GLU A 165 15.66 7.55 16.71
CA GLU A 165 14.87 6.33 16.94
C GLU A 165 13.44 6.68 17.33
N GLN A 166 13.27 7.69 18.18
CA GLN A 166 11.95 8.22 18.55
C GLN A 166 11.17 8.67 17.31
N ARG A 167 11.81 9.35 16.35
CA ARG A 167 11.14 9.79 15.12
C ARG A 167 10.61 8.61 14.30
N VAL A 168 11.38 7.52 14.20
CA VAL A 168 10.98 6.31 13.48
C VAL A 168 9.76 5.68 14.17
N PHE A 169 9.82 5.43 15.48
CA PHE A 169 8.70 4.81 16.19
C PHE A 169 7.45 5.70 16.26
N ILE A 170 7.60 7.02 16.39
CA ILE A 170 6.48 7.97 16.33
C ILE A 170 5.85 7.97 14.92
N ALA A 171 6.66 7.94 13.86
CA ALA A 171 6.14 7.83 12.50
C ALA A 171 5.38 6.51 12.29
N ARG A 172 5.90 5.39 12.79
CA ARG A 172 5.23 4.09 12.76
C ARG A 172 3.89 4.12 13.50
N PHE A 173 3.86 4.73 14.68
CA PHE A 173 2.66 4.88 15.49
C PHE A 173 1.60 5.74 14.80
N HIS A 174 1.95 6.95 14.35
CA HIS A 174 1.02 7.84 13.65
C HIS A 174 0.44 7.21 12.39
N ARG A 175 1.27 6.46 11.64
CA ARG A 175 0.84 5.69 10.47
C ARG A 175 -0.18 4.62 10.82
N LEU A 176 0.10 3.78 11.83
CA LEU A 176 -0.83 2.73 12.30
C LEU A 176 -2.15 3.33 12.78
N LEU A 177 -2.08 4.44 13.52
CA LEU A 177 -3.26 5.14 13.99
C LEU A 177 -4.06 5.74 12.82
N ALA A 178 -3.39 6.33 11.83
CA ALA A 178 -4.05 6.84 10.62
C ALA A 178 -4.73 5.71 9.83
N ASP A 179 -4.04 4.59 9.61
CA ASP A 179 -4.60 3.40 8.94
C ASP A 179 -5.84 2.88 9.69
N HIS A 180 -5.78 2.81 11.02
CA HIS A 180 -6.93 2.42 11.84
C HIS A 180 -8.12 3.39 11.70
N LEU A 181 -7.87 4.70 11.76
CA LEU A 181 -8.89 5.73 11.58
C LEU A 181 -9.52 5.67 10.19
N PHE A 182 -8.74 5.36 9.15
CA PHE A 182 -9.25 5.13 7.80
C PHE A 182 -10.20 3.93 7.75
N CYS A 183 -9.86 2.82 8.40
CA CYS A 183 -10.73 1.64 8.49
C CYS A 183 -12.04 1.92 9.23
N LEU A 184 -12.03 2.81 10.22
CA LEU A 184 -13.23 3.24 10.95
C LEU A 184 -14.06 4.29 10.21
N GLY A 185 -13.61 4.78 9.04
CA GLY A 185 -14.29 5.83 8.28
C GLY A 185 -14.06 7.25 8.82
N HIS A 186 -13.13 7.44 9.75
CA HIS A 186 -12.74 8.74 10.28
C HIS A 186 -11.74 9.46 9.35
N TYR A 187 -12.11 9.60 8.07
CA TYR A 187 -11.20 10.03 7.00
C TYR A 187 -10.55 11.39 7.25
N ARG A 188 -11.31 12.38 7.74
CA ARG A 188 -10.78 13.73 8.02
C ARG A 188 -9.72 13.73 9.13
N SER A 189 -9.99 13.02 10.22
CA SER A 189 -9.06 12.90 11.34
C SER A 189 -7.80 12.14 10.93
N ALA A 190 -7.97 11.06 10.18
CA ALA A 190 -6.87 10.27 9.62
C ALA A 190 -5.97 11.13 8.70
N LEU A 191 -6.56 11.89 7.78
CA LEU A 191 -5.82 12.78 6.90
C LEU A 191 -5.14 13.91 7.67
N SER A 192 -5.82 14.51 8.65
CA SER A 192 -5.22 15.56 9.47
C SER A 192 -3.97 15.03 10.19
N LEU A 193 -4.06 13.84 10.80
CA LEU A 193 -2.96 13.18 11.48
C LEU A 193 -1.82 12.81 10.52
N ALA A 194 -2.15 12.24 9.36
CA ALA A 194 -1.17 11.87 8.35
C ALA A 194 -0.42 13.11 7.84
N LYS A 195 -1.12 14.21 7.52
CA LYS A 195 -0.53 15.44 7.00
C LYS A 195 0.28 16.23 8.03
N SER A 196 -0.14 16.21 9.30
CA SER A 196 0.58 16.92 10.37
C SER A 196 1.78 16.16 10.93
N SER A 197 1.96 14.89 10.54
CA SER A 197 3.03 14.03 11.04
C SER A 197 4.03 13.66 9.96
N SER A 198 5.21 13.22 10.37
CA SER A 198 6.19 12.60 9.47
C SER A 198 5.71 11.30 8.82
N ALA A 199 4.54 10.78 9.24
CA ALA A 199 3.96 9.54 8.72
C ALA A 199 3.13 9.72 7.44
N GLY A 200 2.85 10.96 7.02
CA GLY A 200 2.02 11.22 5.84
C GLY A 200 2.51 10.52 4.58
N CYS A 201 3.83 10.54 4.34
CA CYS A 201 4.45 9.89 3.18
C CYS A 201 4.48 8.35 3.25
N LEU A 202 4.07 7.77 4.38
CA LEU A 202 3.96 6.33 4.64
C LEU A 202 2.51 5.82 4.52
N CYS A 203 1.53 6.72 4.41
CA CYS A 203 0.10 6.41 4.32
C CYS A 203 -0.38 6.53 2.86
N LEU A 204 -1.41 5.77 2.49
CA LEU A 204 -2.03 5.85 1.16
C LEU A 204 -3.13 6.94 1.14
N THR A 205 -2.76 8.18 1.45
CA THR A 205 -3.71 9.29 1.67
C THR A 205 -4.61 9.56 0.46
N ASP A 206 -4.07 9.47 -0.76
CA ASP A 206 -4.74 9.92 -1.98
C ASP A 206 -6.02 9.12 -2.27
N ILE A 207 -6.03 7.82 -1.91
CA ILE A 207 -7.23 6.96 -2.03
C ILE A 207 -8.35 7.48 -1.15
N TYR A 208 -8.01 7.91 0.07
CA TYR A 208 -8.99 8.37 1.04
C TYR A 208 -9.45 9.80 0.77
N GLU A 209 -8.61 10.63 0.14
CA GLU A 209 -9.02 11.96 -0.33
C GLU A 209 -10.12 11.86 -1.39
N GLU A 210 -9.96 10.95 -2.36
CA GLU A 210 -11.00 10.66 -3.36
C GLU A 210 -12.30 10.17 -2.69
N ALA A 211 -12.18 9.26 -1.72
CA ALA A 211 -13.33 8.75 -0.96
C ALA A 211 -14.06 9.87 -0.18
N ILE A 212 -13.34 10.82 0.42
CA ILE A 212 -13.94 11.98 1.09
C ILE A 212 -14.73 12.83 0.09
N VAL A 213 -14.12 13.18 -1.06
CA VAL A 213 -14.79 13.99 -2.08
C VAL A 213 -16.09 13.34 -2.52
N ILE A 214 -16.08 12.04 -2.76
CA ILE A 214 -17.28 11.27 -3.12
C ILE A 214 -18.30 11.30 -1.98
N SER A 215 -17.87 11.05 -0.74
CA SER A 215 -18.77 11.05 0.42
C SER A 215 -19.44 12.41 0.65
N GLU A 216 -18.71 13.51 0.48
CA GLU A 216 -19.22 14.87 0.63
C GLU A 216 -20.22 15.24 -0.46
N ALA A 217 -19.94 14.83 -1.70
CA ALA A 217 -20.86 15.02 -2.82
C ALA A 217 -22.18 14.28 -2.59
N LEU A 218 -22.11 13.02 -2.13
CA LEU A 218 -23.28 12.21 -1.81
C LEU A 218 -24.13 12.84 -0.70
N LEU A 219 -23.52 13.41 0.34
CA LEU A 219 -24.24 14.13 1.40
C LEU A 219 -24.98 15.37 0.89
N ARG A 220 -24.50 15.97 -0.20
CA ARG A 220 -25.16 17.10 -0.88
C ARG A 220 -26.19 16.66 -1.92
N GLY A 221 -26.39 15.36 -2.10
CA GLY A 221 -27.25 14.80 -3.15
C GLY A 221 -26.61 14.78 -4.55
N ASP A 222 -25.34 15.16 -4.68
CA ASP A 222 -24.60 15.07 -5.93
C ASP A 222 -24.03 13.66 -6.11
N THR A 223 -24.60 12.93 -7.06
CA THR A 223 -24.17 11.55 -7.36
C THR A 223 -23.16 11.49 -8.50
N CYS A 224 -22.80 12.61 -9.15
CA CYS A 224 -21.90 12.63 -10.30
C CYS A 224 -20.52 12.06 -9.96
N PRO A 225 -19.84 12.46 -8.87
CA PRO A 225 -18.52 11.93 -8.52
C PRO A 225 -18.55 10.43 -8.23
N ALA A 226 -19.59 9.96 -7.54
CA ALA A 226 -19.79 8.54 -7.28
C ALA A 226 -20.00 7.75 -8.59
N HIS A 227 -20.82 8.27 -9.51
CA HIS A 227 -21.03 7.65 -10.82
C HIS A 227 -19.75 7.62 -11.64
N GLN A 228 -18.96 8.69 -11.66
CA GLN A 228 -17.69 8.73 -12.38
C GLN A 228 -16.73 7.69 -11.81
N TRP A 229 -16.56 7.66 -10.48
CA TRP A 229 -15.71 6.67 -9.82
C TRP A 229 -16.16 5.24 -10.12
N ILE A 230 -17.47 4.98 -10.04
CA ILE A 230 -18.08 3.69 -10.36
C ILE A 230 -17.86 3.35 -11.83
N GLN A 231 -17.99 4.27 -12.79
CA GLN A 231 -17.74 4.01 -14.21
C GLN A 231 -16.27 3.70 -14.48
N GLU A 232 -15.36 4.45 -13.86
CA GLU A 232 -13.93 4.20 -13.93
C GLU A 232 -13.54 2.86 -13.25
N ALA A 233 -14.27 2.45 -12.22
CA ALA A 233 -14.11 1.15 -11.55
C ALA A 233 -14.80 -0.01 -12.32
N ASN A 234 -15.97 0.21 -12.91
CA ASN A 234 -16.76 -0.78 -13.66
C ASN A 234 -16.22 -1.01 -15.07
N TYR A 235 -15.60 -0.03 -15.73
CA TYR A 235 -14.80 -0.29 -16.92
C TYR A 235 -13.68 -1.30 -16.64
N LYS A 236 -13.19 -1.35 -15.39
CA LYS A 236 -12.19 -2.31 -14.93
C LYS A 236 -12.79 -3.68 -14.52
N LEU A 237 -14.10 -3.78 -14.30
CA LEU A 237 -14.81 -5.05 -13.97
C LEU A 237 -15.49 -5.69 -15.19
N LYS A 238 -16.02 -4.91 -16.14
CA LYS A 238 -16.61 -5.41 -17.39
C LYS A 238 -15.60 -6.03 -18.36
N LYS A 239 -14.29 -5.81 -18.14
CA LYS A 239 -13.20 -6.52 -18.84
C LYS A 239 -12.79 -7.83 -18.15
N SER A 240 -13.39 -8.13 -17.02
CA SER A 240 -13.23 -9.35 -16.23
C SER A 240 -14.40 -10.30 -16.45
N GLU A 241 -15.08 -10.23 -17.61
CA GLU A 241 -15.88 -11.36 -18.07
C GLU A 241 -14.92 -12.53 -18.35
N CYS A 242 -14.51 -13.19 -17.27
CA CYS A 242 -14.15 -14.58 -17.32
C CYS A 242 -15.39 -15.28 -17.86
N PHE A 243 -15.23 -15.86 -19.05
CA PHE A 243 -16.04 -16.97 -19.49
C PHE A 243 -16.11 -17.98 -18.35
N PHE A 244 -17.31 -18.17 -17.80
CA PHE A 244 -17.66 -19.39 -17.10
C PHE A 244 -18.05 -20.44 -18.13
#